data_AF-A0A520H0C0-F1
#
_entry.id   AF-A0A520H0C0-F1
#
_cell.length_a   1.000
_cell.length_b   1.000
_cell.length_c   1.000
_cell.angle_alpha   90.00
_cell.angle_beta   90.00
_cell.angle_gamma   90.00
#
_symmetry.space_group_name_H-M   'P 1'
#
loop_
_entity.id
_entity.type
_entity.pdbx_description
1 polymer ?
#
loop_
_entity_poly.entity_id
_entity_poly.type
_entity_poly.pdbx_seq_one_letter_code
_entity_poly.pdbx_strand_id
1 'polypeptide(L)'
;MVQKLLTAKPKVYLFLSIVIGVVVLSSNIGFNKNDIGALSATNYYAEKATLFAASTDSLLNAVEAIDRDSSSWISARTTLRGCRLRYKALSFFTSYFFASETSMYNAAPKFEVEEPELELVEPMGLQQIEALLFEDNVFDHKTEILDQVVALN
;
A
#
# COMPACT_ATOMS: atom_id res chain seq x y z
N MET A 1 -44.52 47.13 -31.73
CA MET A 1 -43.36 47.24 -30.81
C MET A 1 -42.45 46.00 -30.92
N VAL A 2 -42.10 45.57 -32.14
CA VAL A 2 -41.32 44.33 -32.39
C VAL A 2 -40.11 44.59 -33.30
N GLN A 3 -40.02 45.77 -33.92
CA GLN A 3 -39.09 46.01 -35.04
C GLN A 3 -37.75 46.67 -34.66
N LYS A 4 -37.48 46.91 -33.36
CA LYS A 4 -36.19 47.47 -32.88
C LYS A 4 -35.17 46.42 -32.46
N LEU A 5 -35.49 45.12 -32.52
CA LEU A 5 -34.62 44.04 -32.05
C LEU A 5 -33.64 43.50 -33.10
N LEU A 6 -33.70 43.98 -34.36
CA LEU A 6 -32.92 43.45 -35.49
C LEU A 6 -31.81 44.37 -36.02
N THR A 7 -31.44 45.44 -35.29
CA THR A 7 -30.38 46.38 -35.72
C THR A 7 -29.21 46.47 -34.73
N ALA A 8 -28.90 45.39 -34.01
CA ALA A 8 -27.62 45.36 -33.30
C ALA A 8 -26.48 45.18 -34.32
N LYS A 9 -25.43 46.00 -34.19
CA LYS A 9 -24.28 45.98 -35.10
C LYS A 9 -23.63 44.58 -35.07
N PRO A 10 -23.12 44.05 -36.21
CA PRO A 10 -22.55 42.69 -36.28
C PRO A 10 -21.43 42.44 -35.26
N LYS A 11 -20.72 43.49 -34.84
CA LYS A 11 -19.71 43.45 -33.78
C LYS A 11 -20.28 43.12 -32.39
N VAL A 12 -21.53 43.49 -32.11
CA VAL A 12 -22.23 43.19 -30.85
C VAL A 12 -22.63 41.72 -30.79
N TYR A 13 -23.10 41.13 -31.90
CA TYR A 13 -23.40 39.70 -31.98
C TYR A 13 -22.14 38.84 -31.89
N LEU A 14 -21.04 39.26 -32.52
CA LEU A 14 -19.74 38.59 -32.39
C LEU A 14 -19.22 38.63 -30.95
N PHE A 15 -19.36 39.76 -30.27
CA PHE A 15 -18.97 39.89 -28.87
C PHE A 15 -19.84 39.01 -27.97
N LEU A 16 -21.17 39.02 -28.18
CA LEU A 16 -22.09 38.18 -27.40
C LEU A 16 -21.83 36.69 -27.60
N SER A 17 -21.52 36.24 -28.82
CA SER A 17 -21.24 34.82 -29.08
C SER A 17 -19.93 34.36 -28.45
N ILE A 18 -18.90 35.22 -28.41
CA ILE A 18 -17.65 34.93 -27.70
C ILE A 18 -17.91 34.83 -26.20
N VAL A 19 -18.66 35.78 -25.62
CA VAL A 19 -18.98 35.76 -24.18
C VAL A 19 -19.78 34.51 -23.81
N ILE A 20 -20.81 34.16 -24.60
CA ILE A 20 -21.58 32.93 -24.37
C ILE A 20 -20.70 31.70 -24.53
N GLY A 21 -19.85 31.65 -25.55
CA GLY A 21 -18.90 30.56 -25.75
C GLY A 21 -17.95 30.37 -24.57
N VAL A 22 -17.39 31.46 -24.03
CA VAL A 22 -16.52 31.44 -22.85
C VAL A 22 -17.28 30.98 -21.60
N VAL A 23 -18.51 31.46 -21.40
CA VAL A 23 -19.35 31.06 -20.27
C VAL A 23 -19.70 29.57 -20.34
N VAL A 24 -20.09 29.06 -21.50
CA VAL A 24 -20.41 27.63 -21.72
C VAL A 24 -19.17 26.73 -21.59
N LEU A 25 -18.01 27.20 -22.04
CA LEU A 25 -16.73 26.49 -21.84
C LEU A 25 -16.35 26.46 -20.36
N SER A 26 -16.57 27.54 -19.62
CA SER A 26 -16.24 27.61 -18.19
C SER A 26 -17.21 26.83 -17.29
N SER A 27 -18.48 26.65 -17.68
CA SER A 27 -19.46 25.90 -16.89
C SER A 27 -19.33 24.37 -17.00
N ASN A 28 -18.54 23.86 -17.94
CA ASN A 28 -18.23 22.43 -18.07
C ASN A 28 -16.90 22.03 -17.41
N ILE A 29 -16.13 22.98 -16.87
CA ILE A 29 -14.96 22.67 -16.05
C ILE A 29 -15.44 22.40 -14.62
N GLY A 30 -16.19 21.31 -14.48
CA GLY A 30 -16.47 20.71 -13.18
C GLY A 30 -15.19 20.07 -12.68
N PHE A 31 -14.33 20.82 -11.98
CA PHE A 31 -13.37 20.20 -11.09
C PHE A 31 -14.18 19.46 -10.03
N ASN A 32 -14.27 18.14 -10.18
CA ASN A 32 -14.95 17.27 -9.23
C ASN A 32 -14.14 17.30 -7.92
N LYS A 33 -14.48 18.26 -7.05
CA LYS A 33 -13.83 18.53 -5.76
C LYS A 33 -14.18 17.51 -4.67
N ASN A 34 -14.67 16.33 -5.05
CA ASN A 34 -15.00 15.30 -4.09
C ASN A 34 -13.72 14.50 -3.79
N ASP A 35 -12.98 14.98 -2.78
CA ASP A 35 -12.18 14.12 -1.91
C ASP A 35 -11.02 13.33 -2.56
N ILE A 36 -10.42 13.91 -3.60
CA ILE A 36 -9.46 13.25 -4.51
C ILE A 36 -8.24 12.66 -3.78
N GLY A 37 -7.88 13.21 -2.62
CA GLY A 37 -6.74 12.74 -1.81
C GLY A 37 -7.08 11.56 -0.90
N ALA A 38 -8.04 11.74 0.01
CA ALA A 38 -8.35 10.76 1.03
C ALA A 38 -8.94 9.48 0.44
N LEU A 39 -9.95 9.60 -0.44
CA LEU A 39 -10.60 8.43 -1.05
C LEU A 39 -9.62 7.63 -1.92
N SER A 40 -8.76 8.31 -2.68
CA SER A 40 -7.75 7.62 -3.50
C SER A 40 -6.71 6.92 -2.63
N ALA A 41 -6.27 7.55 -1.53
CA ALA A 41 -5.31 6.95 -0.60
C ALA A 41 -5.90 5.73 0.11
N THR A 42 -7.16 5.80 0.57
CA THR A 42 -7.84 4.67 1.22
C THR A 42 -8.09 3.52 0.24
N ASN A 43 -8.47 3.82 -1.01
CA ASN A 43 -8.65 2.80 -2.04
C ASN A 43 -7.32 2.13 -2.41
N TYR A 44 -6.25 2.92 -2.56
CA TYR A 44 -4.90 2.40 -2.78
C TYR A 44 -4.48 1.49 -1.63
N TYR A 45 -4.65 1.95 -0.38
CA TYR A 45 -4.33 1.16 0.80
C TYR A 45 -5.12 -0.15 0.84
N ALA A 46 -6.44 -0.11 0.65
CA ALA A 46 -7.27 -1.31 0.64
C ALA A 46 -6.83 -2.33 -0.42
N GLU A 47 -6.51 -1.87 -1.63
CA GLU A 47 -5.97 -2.72 -2.70
C GLU A 47 -4.63 -3.33 -2.29
N LYS A 48 -3.68 -2.53 -1.79
CA LYS A 48 -2.34 -3.03 -1.44
C LYS A 48 -2.35 -3.92 -0.20
N ALA A 49 -3.19 -3.63 0.79
CA ALA A 49 -3.39 -4.47 1.96
C ALA A 49 -3.92 -5.85 1.58
N THR A 50 -4.90 -5.91 0.67
CA THR A 50 -5.42 -7.19 0.15
C THR A 50 -4.33 -8.00 -0.57
N LEU A 51 -3.51 -7.33 -1.38
CA LEU A 51 -2.38 -7.98 -2.06
C LEU A 51 -1.28 -8.45 -1.10
N PHE A 52 -1.08 -7.73 0.00
CA PHE A 52 -0.15 -8.11 1.04
C PHE A 52 -0.66 -9.34 1.82
N ALA A 53 -1.92 -9.35 2.25
CA ALA A 53 -2.53 -10.51 2.90
C ALA A 53 -2.49 -11.77 2.02
N ALA A 54 -2.82 -11.66 0.72
CA ALA A 54 -2.67 -12.79 -0.20
C ALA A 54 -1.20 -13.28 -0.33
N SER A 55 -0.24 -12.38 -0.16
CA SER A 55 1.18 -12.73 -0.18
C SER A 55 1.69 -13.32 1.13
N THR A 56 1.09 -13.03 2.28
CA THR A 56 1.38 -13.70 3.56
C THR A 56 0.89 -15.14 3.53
N ASP A 57 -0.31 -15.40 2.98
CA ASP A 57 -0.81 -16.76 2.72
C ASP A 57 0.13 -17.55 1.79
N SER A 58 0.62 -16.89 0.74
CA SER A 58 1.56 -17.51 -0.19
C SER A 58 2.88 -17.85 0.50
N LEU A 59 3.37 -16.97 1.39
CA LEU A 59 4.56 -17.19 2.19
C LEU A 59 4.37 -18.34 3.18
N LEU A 60 3.21 -18.42 3.85
CA LEU A 60 2.86 -19.52 4.74
C LEU A 60 2.98 -20.86 4.03
N ASN A 61 2.30 -21.01 2.88
CA ASN A 61 2.36 -22.22 2.08
C ASN A 61 3.80 -22.57 1.65
N ALA A 62 4.61 -21.57 1.30
CA ALA A 62 6.00 -21.79 0.91
C ALA A 62 6.89 -22.23 2.08
N VAL A 63 6.65 -21.71 3.28
CA VAL A 63 7.37 -22.09 4.51
C VAL A 63 6.92 -23.46 5.00
N GLU A 64 5.63 -23.78 4.94
CA GLU A 64 5.12 -25.13 5.26
C GLU A 64 5.76 -26.21 4.37
N ALA A 65 6.06 -25.86 3.12
CA ALA A 65 6.72 -26.72 2.15
C ALA A 65 8.25 -26.82 2.31
N ILE A 66 8.88 -26.11 3.25
CA ILE A 66 10.32 -26.23 3.52
C ILE A 66 10.65 -27.67 3.93
N ASP A 67 11.65 -28.24 3.27
CA ASP A 67 12.23 -29.54 3.58
C ASP A 67 13.77 -29.41 3.62
N ARG A 68 14.50 -30.52 3.74
CA ARG A 68 15.97 -30.56 3.82
C ARG A 68 16.66 -30.28 2.49
N ASP A 69 15.91 -30.06 1.42
CA ASP A 69 16.43 -29.77 0.09
C ASP A 69 16.59 -28.25 -0.13
N SER A 70 17.52 -27.88 -1.01
CA SER A 70 17.77 -26.46 -1.24
C SER A 70 16.72 -25.75 -2.07
N SER A 71 15.90 -26.46 -2.83
CA SER A 71 14.90 -25.86 -3.70
C SER A 71 13.70 -25.33 -2.89
N SER A 72 13.30 -26.04 -1.82
CA SER A 72 12.19 -25.63 -0.97
C SER A 72 12.47 -24.32 -0.21
N TRP A 73 13.64 -24.17 0.41
CA TRP A 73 13.99 -22.89 1.06
C TRP A 73 14.32 -21.76 0.07
N ILE A 74 14.80 -22.04 -1.16
CA ILE A 74 14.92 -21.02 -2.22
C ILE A 74 13.53 -20.50 -2.63
N SER A 75 12.54 -21.40 -2.70
CA SER A 75 11.15 -21.03 -2.95
C SER A 75 10.62 -20.12 -1.83
N ALA A 76 10.82 -20.48 -0.56
CA ALA A 76 10.43 -19.65 0.58
C ALA A 76 11.08 -18.26 0.56
N ARG A 77 12.39 -18.17 0.27
CA ARG A 77 13.09 -16.87 0.10
C ARG A 77 12.51 -16.03 -1.04
N THR A 78 12.15 -16.67 -2.15
CA THR A 78 11.55 -15.99 -3.31
C THR A 78 10.18 -15.43 -2.95
N THR A 79 9.35 -16.22 -2.26
CA THR A 79 8.03 -15.79 -1.81
C THR A 79 8.12 -14.71 -0.74
N LEU A 80 9.07 -14.80 0.20
CA LEU A 80 9.35 -13.75 1.18
C LEU A 80 9.67 -12.43 0.49
N ARG A 81 10.54 -12.45 -0.54
CA ARG A 81 10.86 -11.25 -1.32
C ARG A 81 9.60 -10.63 -1.94
N GLY A 82 8.72 -11.46 -2.51
CA GLY A 82 7.44 -11.03 -3.04
C GLY A 82 6.57 -10.37 -1.97
N CYS A 83 6.44 -11.02 -0.82
CA CYS A 83 5.68 -10.53 0.34
C CYS A 83 6.23 -9.18 0.84
N ARG A 84 7.55 -9.07 1.02
CA ARG A 84 8.25 -7.82 1.42
C ARG A 84 8.01 -6.67 0.44
N LEU A 85 7.95 -6.95 -0.87
CA LEU A 85 7.63 -5.92 -1.87
C LEU A 85 6.18 -5.43 -1.73
N ARG A 86 5.22 -6.32 -1.43
CA ARG A 86 3.82 -5.93 -1.17
C ARG A 86 3.70 -5.12 0.11
N TYR A 87 4.36 -5.54 1.19
CA TYR A 87 4.45 -4.76 2.42
C TYR A 87 5.10 -3.38 2.19
N LYS A 88 6.16 -3.30 1.38
CA LYS A 88 6.81 -2.01 1.13
C LYS A 88 5.87 -1.01 0.46
N ALA A 89 4.97 -1.47 -0.41
CA ALA A 89 3.98 -0.64 -1.08
C ALA A 89 2.95 -0.01 -0.12
N LEU A 90 2.72 -0.59 1.06
CA LEU A 90 1.81 -0.05 2.09
C LEU A 90 2.55 0.54 3.30
N SER A 91 3.85 0.27 3.45
CA SER A 91 4.66 0.70 4.60
C SER A 91 4.61 2.20 4.88
N PHE A 92 4.56 3.05 3.86
CA PHE A 92 4.47 4.50 4.07
C PHE A 92 3.16 4.90 4.78
N PHE A 93 2.08 4.17 4.51
CA PHE A 93 0.77 4.44 5.08
C PHE A 93 0.70 3.88 6.49
N THR A 94 1.11 2.62 6.67
CA THR A 94 1.09 1.97 7.99
C THR A 94 2.04 2.67 8.96
N SER A 95 3.26 3.02 8.54
CA SER A 95 4.19 3.74 9.42
C SER A 95 3.71 5.13 9.83
N TYR A 96 2.83 5.76 9.06
CA TYR A 96 2.29 7.07 9.37
C TYR A 96 1.06 7.00 10.29
N PHE A 97 0.12 6.09 10.01
CA PHE A 97 -1.15 5.99 10.73
C PHE A 97 -1.18 4.93 11.85
N PHE A 98 -0.30 3.93 11.78
CA PHE A 98 -0.28 2.71 12.60
C PHE A 98 1.16 2.33 12.97
N ALA A 99 1.88 3.27 13.58
CA ALA A 99 3.31 3.11 13.86
C ALA A 99 3.59 1.93 14.81
N SER A 100 2.75 1.73 15.82
CA SER A 100 2.80 0.60 16.75
C SER A 100 2.62 -0.75 16.06
N GLU A 101 1.71 -0.85 15.10
CA GLU A 101 1.41 -2.10 14.39
C GLU A 101 2.45 -2.37 13.29
N THR A 102 3.11 -1.33 12.78
CA THR A 102 4.18 -1.45 11.78
C THR A 102 5.38 -2.24 12.31
N SER A 103 5.69 -2.14 13.61
CA SER A 103 6.77 -2.92 14.22
C SER A 103 6.46 -4.42 14.15
N MET A 104 5.21 -4.84 14.35
CA MET A 104 4.82 -6.26 14.26
C MET A 104 5.11 -6.87 12.88
N TYR A 105 4.94 -6.09 11.81
CA TYR A 105 5.16 -6.61 10.46
C TYR A 105 6.63 -6.62 10.03
N ASN A 106 7.46 -5.68 10.51
CA ASN A 106 8.80 -5.49 9.95
C ASN A 106 9.79 -4.85 10.94
N ALA A 107 9.70 -5.17 12.24
CA ALA A 107 10.73 -4.85 13.24
C ALA A 107 12.09 -5.43 12.86
N ALA A 108 13.15 -4.91 13.46
CA ALA A 108 14.48 -5.47 13.28
C ALA A 108 14.57 -6.89 13.87
N PRO A 109 15.42 -7.77 13.34
CA PRO A 109 15.61 -9.14 13.84
C PRO A 109 16.52 -9.15 15.08
N LYS A 110 16.19 -8.33 16.08
CA LYS A 110 16.93 -8.18 17.33
C LYS A 110 15.98 -7.71 18.42
N PHE A 111 16.34 -7.95 19.66
CA PHE A 111 15.61 -7.39 20.78
C PHE A 111 15.74 -5.87 20.77
N GLU A 112 14.61 -5.19 20.86
CA GLU A 112 14.55 -3.73 20.98
C GLU A 112 13.95 -3.34 22.32
N VAL A 113 14.43 -2.23 22.89
CA VAL A 113 13.87 -1.66 24.11
C VAL A 113 12.90 -0.57 23.70
N GLU A 114 11.63 -0.74 24.01
CA GLU A 114 10.60 0.26 23.73
C GLU A 114 10.53 1.26 24.89
N GLU A 115 10.88 2.51 24.61
CA GLU A 115 10.64 3.63 25.53
C GLU A 115 9.18 4.07 25.42
N PRO A 116 8.51 4.44 26.53
CA PRO A 116 9.08 4.75 27.86
C PRO A 116 9.02 3.60 28.89
N GLU A 117 8.35 2.49 28.57
CA GLU A 117 8.05 1.42 29.52
C GLU A 117 9.20 0.44 29.72
N LEU A 118 10.28 0.57 28.92
CA LEU A 118 11.46 -0.31 28.88
C LEU A 118 11.08 -1.78 28.65
N GLU A 119 9.99 -2.02 27.91
CA GLU A 119 9.61 -3.36 27.50
C GLU A 119 10.57 -3.89 26.43
N LEU A 120 10.89 -5.17 26.56
CA LEU A 120 11.73 -5.87 25.61
C LEU A 120 10.85 -6.42 24.49
N VAL A 121 10.99 -5.85 23.30
CA VAL A 121 10.30 -6.32 22.10
C VAL A 121 11.14 -7.43 21.49
N GLU A 122 10.54 -8.61 21.34
CA GLU A 122 11.20 -9.76 20.72
C GLU A 122 11.34 -9.58 19.19
N PRO A 123 12.35 -10.19 18.56
CA PRO A 123 12.48 -10.19 17.11
C PRO A 123 11.24 -10.76 16.43
N MET A 124 10.61 -9.99 15.54
CA MET A 124 9.39 -10.46 14.87
C MET A 124 9.19 -9.97 13.44
N GLY A 125 8.31 -10.67 12.74
CA GLY A 125 7.79 -10.28 11.43
C GLY A 125 8.76 -10.54 10.28
N LEU A 126 8.60 -9.78 9.19
CA LEU A 126 9.23 -10.03 7.89
C LEU A 126 10.76 -9.97 7.90
N GLN A 127 11.40 -9.24 8.84
CA GLN A 127 12.87 -9.22 8.92
C GLN A 127 13.40 -10.40 9.75
N GLN A 128 12.66 -10.84 10.78
CA GLN A 128 13.02 -12.05 11.51
C GLN A 128 12.90 -13.29 10.63
N ILE A 129 11.84 -13.39 9.83
CA ILE A 129 11.69 -14.43 8.82
C ILE A 129 12.85 -14.40 7.82
N GLU A 130 13.30 -13.20 7.41
CA GLU A 130 14.47 -13.04 6.55
C GLU A 130 15.74 -13.55 7.22
N ALA A 131 16.01 -13.18 8.47
CA ALA A 131 17.18 -13.65 9.20
C ALA A 131 17.24 -15.19 9.25
N LEU A 132 16.14 -15.82 9.68
CA LEU A 132 16.04 -17.28 9.83
C LEU A 132 16.13 -18.03 8.49
N LEU A 133 15.53 -17.50 7.42
CA LEU A 133 15.59 -18.12 6.10
C LEU A 133 16.97 -18.07 5.47
N PHE A 134 17.88 -17.20 5.93
CA PHE A 134 19.22 -17.01 5.38
C PHE A 134 20.33 -17.64 6.21
N GLU A 135 20.00 -18.28 7.34
CA GLU A 135 20.91 -19.13 8.11
C GLU A 135 21.34 -20.39 7.34
N ASP A 136 22.44 -21.00 7.78
CA ASP A 136 23.02 -22.19 7.13
C ASP A 136 22.08 -23.42 7.21
N ASN A 137 21.29 -23.53 8.27
CA ASN A 137 20.42 -24.68 8.53
C ASN A 137 18.95 -24.27 8.66
N VAL A 138 18.38 -23.78 7.56
CA VAL A 138 17.00 -23.27 7.48
C VAL A 138 15.95 -24.27 8.00
N PHE A 139 16.16 -25.57 7.75
CA PHE A 139 15.22 -26.60 8.18
C PHE A 139 15.07 -26.66 9.71
N ASP A 140 16.15 -26.44 10.45
CA ASP A 140 16.13 -26.45 11.92
C ASP A 140 15.35 -25.24 12.49
N HIS A 141 15.26 -24.15 11.73
CA HIS A 141 14.48 -22.95 12.07
C HIS A 141 13.04 -22.98 11.57
N LYS A 142 12.60 -24.03 10.86
CA LYS A 142 11.29 -24.08 10.20
C LYS A 142 10.13 -23.75 11.14
N THR A 143 10.14 -24.28 12.36
CA THR A 143 9.09 -24.01 13.35
C THR A 143 9.04 -22.54 13.74
N GLU A 144 10.19 -21.93 14.03
CA GLU A 144 10.27 -20.51 14.37
C GLU A 144 9.83 -19.63 13.19
N ILE A 145 10.23 -19.99 11.96
CA ILE A 145 9.78 -19.29 10.75
C ILE A 145 8.25 -19.38 10.60
N LEU A 146 7.66 -20.55 10.84
CA LEU A 146 6.21 -20.73 10.78
C LEU A 146 5.49 -19.88 11.81
N ASP A 147 5.98 -19.84 13.05
CA ASP A 147 5.38 -19.03 14.12
C ASP A 147 5.36 -17.55 13.72
N GLN A 148 6.45 -17.06 13.13
CA GLN A 148 6.54 -15.69 12.63
C GLN A 148 5.60 -15.40 11.46
N VAL A 149 5.46 -16.34 10.52
CA VAL A 149 4.57 -16.16 9.36
C VAL A 149 3.09 -16.20 9.77
N VAL A 150 2.73 -17.10 10.70
CA VAL A 150 1.36 -17.19 11.24
C VAL A 150 0.98 -15.89 11.95
N ALA A 151 1.92 -15.24 12.66
CA ALA A 151 1.68 -13.96 13.31
C ALA A 151 1.44 -12.78 12.33
N LEU A 152 1.67 -12.95 11.02
CA LEU A 152 1.41 -11.91 10.02
C LEU A 152 -0.05 -11.88 9.53
N ASN A 153 -0.83 -12.92 9.79
CA ASN A 153 -2.24 -13.07 9.38
C ASN A 153 -3.21 -12.75 10.53
#